data_AF-A0AAD4BF92-F1
#
_entry.id   AF-A0AAD4BF92-F1
#
_cell.length_a   1.000
_cell.length_b   1.000
_cell.length_c   1.000
_cell.angle_alpha   90.00
_cell.angle_beta   90.00
_cell.angle_gamma   90.00
#
_symmetry.space_group_name_H-M   'P 1'
#
loop_
_entity.id
_entity.type
_entity.pdbx_description
1 polymer ?
#
loop_
_entity_poly.entity_id
_entity_poly.type
_entity_poly.pdbx_seq_one_letter_code
_entity_poly.pdbx_strand_id
1 'polypeptide(L)'
;KVFWAEVARTSEPDILQRVYDIGKDDALINGHVPDMLWYKEFEDTSTANIRKRIGLKTQGARVLYTIIFRKLRPITELSGCDFLHAWWETVKCHLALWKKQVYHRDISPSNLMYRKVEGKIVGVLNDFDLASTQETATGTERTGTVPFMALALLREEALRGNVRHAYQHDAESFIWVLIWISLRYDDGK
;
A
#
# COMPACT_ATOMS: atom_id res chain seq x y z
N LYS A 1 4.00 -13.43 -1.39
CA LYS A 1 4.68 -12.25 -1.98
C LYS A 1 6.18 -12.43 -1.84
N VAL A 2 6.97 -12.18 -2.90
CA VAL A 2 8.44 -12.25 -2.88
C VAL A 2 8.96 -10.98 -3.57
N PHE A 3 9.82 -10.21 -2.89
CA PHE A 3 10.24 -8.89 -3.36
C PHE A 3 11.55 -8.42 -2.72
N TRP A 4 12.12 -7.35 -3.25
CA TRP A 4 13.34 -6.72 -2.73
C TRP A 4 13.01 -5.36 -2.12
N ALA A 5 12.89 -5.32 -0.79
CA ALA A 5 12.61 -4.09 -0.03
C ALA A 5 13.89 -3.28 0.15
N GLU A 6 13.78 -1.96 0.19
CA GLU A 6 14.92 -1.09 0.50
C GLU A 6 15.27 -1.15 2.00
N VAL A 7 16.54 -1.44 2.29
CA VAL A 7 17.04 -1.67 3.67
C VAL A 7 16.87 -0.44 4.57
N ALA A 8 16.90 0.76 3.99
CA ALA A 8 16.75 2.00 4.76
C ALA A 8 15.29 2.30 5.14
N ARG A 9 14.31 1.63 4.53
CA ARG A 9 12.89 1.83 4.81
C ARG A 9 12.44 0.86 5.89
N THR A 10 11.44 1.26 6.67
CA THR A 10 10.69 0.33 7.52
C THR A 10 10.06 -0.73 6.62
N SER A 11 10.25 -2.01 6.97
CA SER A 11 9.77 -3.13 6.15
C SER A 11 8.24 -3.24 6.18
N GLU A 12 7.62 -3.81 5.15
CA GLU A 12 6.17 -4.09 5.14
C GLU A 12 5.73 -4.93 6.36
N PRO A 13 6.45 -6.01 6.75
CA PRO A 13 6.13 -6.75 7.97
C PRO A 13 6.10 -5.89 9.24
N ASP A 14 7.07 -4.99 9.41
CA ASP A 14 7.13 -4.11 10.59
C ASP A 14 5.99 -3.07 10.59
N ILE A 15 5.68 -2.52 9.42
CA ILE A 15 4.52 -1.62 9.26
C ILE A 15 3.23 -2.37 9.60
N LEU A 16 3.05 -3.59 9.07
CA LEU A 16 1.86 -4.39 9.31
C LEU A 16 1.71 -4.78 10.77
N GLN A 17 2.79 -5.10 11.47
CA GLN A 17 2.74 -5.36 12.91
C GLN A 17 2.20 -4.14 13.68
N ARG A 18 2.69 -2.93 13.34
CA ARG A 18 2.15 -1.70 13.92
C ARG A 18 0.69 -1.47 13.55
N VAL A 19 0.30 -1.76 12.32
CA VAL A 19 -1.10 -1.66 11.85
C VAL A 19 -2.02 -2.58 12.65
N TYR A 20 -1.59 -3.80 12.98
CA TYR A 20 -2.34 -4.72 13.82
C TYR A 20 -2.49 -4.19 15.24
N ASP A 21 -1.44 -3.63 15.81
CA ASP A 21 -1.45 -3.07 17.17
C ASP A 21 -2.43 -1.89 17.29
N ILE A 22 -2.40 -0.94 16.34
CA ILE A 22 -3.31 0.22 16.34
C ILE A 22 -4.76 -0.14 15.94
N GLY A 23 -4.92 -1.26 15.23
CA GLY A 23 -6.18 -1.73 14.69
C GLY A 23 -6.97 -2.64 15.63
N LYS A 24 -6.34 -3.17 16.69
CA LYS A 24 -6.94 -4.17 17.59
C LYS A 24 -8.36 -3.78 18.07
N ASP A 25 -8.54 -2.53 18.46
CA ASP A 25 -9.80 -1.98 18.98
C ASP A 25 -10.48 -0.99 18.00
N ASP A 26 -10.04 -0.95 16.74
CA ASP A 26 -10.60 -0.07 15.71
C ASP A 26 -11.24 -0.89 14.59
N ALA A 27 -12.57 -0.95 14.59
CA ALA A 27 -13.34 -1.71 13.61
C ALA A 27 -13.18 -1.22 12.16
N LEU A 28 -12.64 -0.02 11.93
CA LEU A 28 -12.33 0.46 10.58
C LEU A 28 -11.02 -0.12 10.04
N ILE A 29 -10.16 -0.64 10.92
CA ILE A 29 -8.85 -1.22 10.58
C ILE A 29 -8.90 -2.74 10.72
N ASN A 30 -9.41 -3.23 11.84
CA ASN A 30 -9.53 -4.67 12.11
C ASN A 30 -10.39 -5.33 11.03
N GLY A 31 -9.86 -6.35 10.36
CA GLY A 31 -10.54 -7.01 9.25
C GLY A 31 -10.46 -6.30 7.88
N HIS A 32 -9.88 -5.10 7.82
CA HIS A 32 -9.76 -4.31 6.59
C HIS A 32 -8.31 -4.15 6.07
N VAL A 33 -7.37 -4.90 6.63
CA VAL A 33 -5.94 -4.99 6.23
C VAL A 33 -5.54 -6.45 6.00
N PRO A 34 -4.49 -6.78 5.23
CA PRO A 34 -4.14 -8.16 4.92
C PRO A 34 -3.72 -8.94 6.17
N ASP A 35 -4.05 -10.24 6.23
CA ASP A 35 -3.59 -11.11 7.30
C ASP A 35 -2.21 -11.68 6.94
N MET A 36 -1.15 -11.12 7.51
CA MET A 36 0.20 -11.65 7.41
C MET A 36 0.33 -12.87 8.31
N LEU A 37 0.58 -14.04 7.72
CA LEU A 37 0.70 -15.31 8.44
C LEU A 37 2.15 -15.62 8.81
N TRP A 38 3.09 -15.19 7.96
CA TRP A 38 4.51 -15.45 8.13
C TRP A 38 5.35 -14.55 7.22
N TYR A 39 6.58 -14.24 7.62
CA TYR A 39 7.57 -13.63 6.75
C TYR A 39 8.99 -14.09 7.07
N LYS A 40 9.91 -13.91 6.11
CA LYS A 40 11.34 -14.08 6.29
C LYS A 40 12.13 -13.10 5.44
N GLU A 41 13.12 -12.48 6.08
CA GLU A 41 14.19 -11.73 5.45
C GLU A 41 15.35 -12.67 5.11
N PHE A 42 16.02 -12.42 3.98
CA PHE A 42 17.21 -13.15 3.55
C PHE A 42 18.40 -12.20 3.46
N GLU A 43 18.98 -11.82 4.60
CA GLU A 43 20.07 -10.83 4.71
C GLU A 43 21.24 -11.04 3.74
N ASP A 44 21.63 -12.29 3.51
CA ASP A 44 22.73 -12.67 2.60
C ASP A 44 22.48 -12.22 1.15
N THR A 45 21.21 -12.01 0.78
CA THR A 45 20.82 -11.55 -0.56
C THR A 45 20.86 -10.03 -0.73
N SER A 46 21.29 -9.29 0.29
CA SER A 46 21.36 -7.83 0.25
C SER A 46 22.24 -7.33 -0.88
N THR A 47 21.69 -6.42 -1.71
CA THR A 47 22.45 -5.78 -2.79
C THR A 47 23.57 -4.87 -2.26
N ALA A 48 23.59 -4.58 -0.95
CA ALA A 48 24.72 -3.93 -0.30
C ALA A 48 26.01 -4.74 -0.45
N ASN A 49 25.93 -6.07 -0.41
CA ASN A 49 27.09 -6.97 -0.55
C ASN A 49 27.76 -6.79 -1.92
N ILE A 50 26.94 -6.78 -2.98
CA ILE A 50 27.39 -6.54 -4.35
C ILE A 50 27.96 -5.12 -4.49
N ARG A 51 27.21 -4.10 -4.05
CA ARG A 51 27.61 -2.68 -4.14
C ARG A 51 28.96 -2.41 -3.47
N LYS A 52 29.18 -2.94 -2.26
CA LYS A 52 30.47 -2.85 -1.55
C LYS A 52 31.60 -3.48 -2.37
N ARG A 53 31.36 -4.64 -2.99
CA ARG A 53 32.38 -5.35 -3.78
C ARG A 53 32.82 -4.60 -5.03
N ILE A 54 31.93 -3.81 -5.63
CA ILE A 54 32.21 -2.99 -6.83
C ILE A 54 32.47 -1.50 -6.52
N GLY A 55 32.65 -1.14 -5.24
CA GLY A 55 33.01 0.22 -4.84
C GLY A 55 31.89 1.26 -4.94
N LEU A 56 30.62 0.84 -4.98
CA LEU A 56 29.46 1.74 -5.02
C LEU A 56 28.90 2.06 -3.63
N LYS A 57 28.24 3.22 -3.51
CA LYS A 57 27.46 3.59 -2.31
C LYS A 57 26.33 2.58 -2.06
N THR A 58 26.07 2.29 -0.78
CA THR A 58 25.03 1.33 -0.36
C THR A 58 23.65 1.96 -0.13
N GLN A 59 23.50 3.27 -0.33
CA GLN A 59 22.18 3.92 -0.29
C GLN A 59 21.28 3.34 -1.39
N GLY A 60 20.03 3.02 -1.05
CA GLY A 60 19.13 2.29 -1.93
C GLY A 60 19.46 0.81 -2.08
N ALA A 61 20.27 0.23 -1.18
CA ALA A 61 20.43 -1.22 -1.09
C ALA A 61 19.10 -1.87 -0.73
N ARG A 62 18.92 -3.09 -1.24
CA ARG A 62 17.68 -3.86 -1.10
C ARG A 62 17.98 -5.27 -0.64
N VAL A 63 17.07 -5.85 0.14
CA VAL A 63 17.15 -7.22 0.67
C VAL A 63 15.89 -8.00 0.29
N LEU A 64 16.04 -9.29 0.01
CA LEU A 64 14.93 -10.16 -0.35
C LEU A 64 14.06 -10.47 0.87
N TYR A 65 12.75 -10.30 0.70
CA TYR A 65 11.73 -10.76 1.62
C TYR A 65 10.83 -11.79 0.95
N THR A 66 10.39 -12.78 1.75
CA THR A 66 9.23 -13.61 1.45
C THR A 66 8.17 -13.37 2.52
N ILE A 67 6.95 -13.04 2.10
CA ILE A 67 5.80 -12.87 2.99
C ILE A 67 4.65 -13.77 2.53
N ILE A 68 4.03 -14.45 3.48
CA ILE A 68 2.85 -15.29 3.30
C ILE A 68 1.64 -14.55 3.88
N PHE A 69 0.68 -14.25 3.02
CA PHE A 69 -0.59 -13.64 3.38
C PHE A 69 -1.72 -14.64 3.21
N ARG A 70 -2.79 -14.47 3.99
CA ARG A 70 -4.08 -15.10 3.67
C ARG A 70 -4.55 -14.58 2.30
N LYS A 71 -5.05 -15.48 1.45
CA LYS A 71 -5.46 -15.14 0.09
C LYS A 71 -6.62 -14.13 0.11
N LEU A 72 -6.46 -13.04 -0.64
CA LEU A 72 -7.48 -12.05 -0.95
C LEU A 72 -7.88 -12.14 -2.43
N ARG A 73 -8.98 -11.48 -2.80
CA ARG A 73 -9.46 -11.38 -4.19
C ARG A 73 -9.40 -9.91 -4.65
N PRO A 74 -9.05 -9.62 -5.92
CA PRO A 74 -9.03 -8.25 -6.45
C PRO A 74 -10.39 -7.58 -6.37
N ILE A 75 -10.45 -6.31 -5.99
CA ILE A 75 -11.73 -5.57 -5.94
C ILE A 75 -12.40 -5.49 -7.32
N THR A 76 -11.63 -5.63 -8.41
CA THR A 76 -12.10 -5.61 -9.80
C THR A 76 -12.99 -6.80 -10.17
N GLU A 77 -13.05 -7.85 -9.35
CA GLU A 77 -14.00 -8.95 -9.54
C GLU A 77 -15.41 -8.65 -8.98
N LEU A 78 -15.59 -7.50 -8.32
CA LEU A 78 -16.88 -7.04 -7.81
C LEU A 78 -17.53 -6.06 -8.79
N SER A 79 -18.86 -5.94 -8.72
CA SER A 79 -19.63 -4.95 -9.48
C SER A 79 -20.73 -4.34 -8.60
N GLY A 80 -21.35 -3.25 -9.09
CA GLY A 80 -22.51 -2.62 -8.45
C GLY A 80 -22.29 -2.27 -6.96
N CYS A 81 -23.28 -2.61 -6.13
CA CYS A 81 -23.28 -2.30 -4.70
C CYS A 81 -22.14 -3.00 -3.94
N ASP A 82 -21.79 -4.22 -4.33
CA ASP A 82 -20.72 -5.00 -3.70
C ASP A 82 -19.36 -4.32 -3.89
N PHE A 83 -19.10 -3.83 -5.11
CA PHE A 83 -17.91 -3.05 -5.41
C PHE A 83 -17.86 -1.75 -4.61
N LEU A 84 -18.93 -0.95 -4.67
CA LEU A 84 -19.00 0.34 -3.95
C LEU A 84 -18.86 0.16 -2.44
N HIS A 85 -19.43 -0.91 -1.89
CA HIS A 85 -19.30 -1.25 -0.49
C HIS A 85 -17.85 -1.54 -0.11
N ALA A 86 -17.18 -2.46 -0.81
CA ALA A 86 -15.79 -2.81 -0.55
C ALA A 86 -14.86 -1.60 -0.74
N TRP A 87 -15.06 -0.80 -1.80
CA TRP A 87 -14.29 0.42 -2.05
C TRP A 87 -14.45 1.40 -0.88
N TRP A 88 -15.68 1.61 -0.41
CA TRP A 88 -15.93 2.53 0.71
C TRP A 88 -15.31 2.04 2.03
N GLU A 89 -15.29 0.73 2.27
CA GLU A 89 -14.58 0.16 3.41
C GLU A 89 -13.07 0.38 3.35
N THR A 90 -12.46 0.23 2.17
CA THR A 90 -11.03 0.54 2.00
C THR A 90 -10.71 2.02 2.22
N VAL A 91 -11.58 2.94 1.79
CA VAL A 91 -11.45 4.39 2.06
C VAL A 91 -11.53 4.67 3.57
N LYS A 92 -12.49 4.06 4.27
CA LYS A 92 -12.61 4.20 5.73
C LYS A 92 -11.38 3.66 6.47
N CYS A 93 -10.89 2.50 6.07
CA CYS A 93 -9.67 1.90 6.62
C CYS A 93 -8.46 2.81 6.42
N HIS A 94 -8.27 3.31 5.19
CA HIS A 94 -7.21 4.25 4.86
C HIS A 94 -7.28 5.53 5.70
N LEU A 95 -8.46 6.14 5.83
CA LEU A 95 -8.65 7.34 6.65
C LEU A 95 -8.33 7.07 8.13
N ALA A 96 -8.76 5.91 8.66
CA ALA A 96 -8.47 5.52 10.04
C ALA A 96 -6.96 5.36 10.28
N LEU A 97 -6.26 4.71 9.34
CA LEU A 97 -4.80 4.57 9.35
C LEU A 97 -4.10 5.93 9.27
N TRP A 98 -4.55 6.80 8.37
CA TRP A 98 -3.99 8.15 8.20
C TRP A 98 -4.07 8.96 9.50
N LYS A 99 -5.23 8.94 10.17
CA LYS A 99 -5.44 9.62 11.47
C LYS A 99 -4.54 9.06 12.58
N LYS A 100 -4.09 7.82 12.45
CA LYS A 100 -3.14 7.15 13.35
C LYS A 100 -1.69 7.22 12.86
N GLN A 101 -1.40 8.14 11.94
CA GLN A 101 -0.06 8.39 11.39
C GLN A 101 0.55 7.17 10.67
N VAL A 102 -0.27 6.36 10.02
CA VAL A 102 0.16 5.35 9.06
C VAL A 102 -0.29 5.80 7.67
N TYR A 103 0.68 6.13 6.81
CA TYR A 103 0.43 6.67 5.48
C TYR A 103 0.66 5.57 4.44
N HIS A 104 -0.37 5.17 3.71
CA HIS A 104 -0.28 4.09 2.71
C HIS A 104 0.50 4.50 1.45
N ARG A 105 0.19 5.69 0.90
CA ARG A 105 0.87 6.34 -0.25
C ARG A 105 0.83 5.63 -1.60
N ASP A 106 0.26 4.41 -1.66
CA ASP A 106 0.10 3.68 -2.93
C ASP A 106 -1.34 3.17 -3.11
N ILE A 107 -2.27 4.09 -3.35
CA ILE A 107 -3.65 3.74 -3.69
C ILE A 107 -3.72 3.41 -5.18
N SER A 108 -4.12 2.17 -5.49
CA SER A 108 -4.25 1.66 -6.85
C SER A 108 -5.24 0.50 -6.90
N PRO A 109 -5.80 0.15 -8.08
CA PRO A 109 -6.76 -0.95 -8.19
C PRO A 109 -6.22 -2.31 -7.73
N SER A 110 -4.91 -2.55 -7.87
CA SER A 110 -4.26 -3.80 -7.43
C SER A 110 -4.12 -3.89 -5.91
N ASN A 111 -4.14 -2.75 -5.22
CA ASN A 111 -3.98 -2.65 -3.77
C ASN A 111 -5.33 -2.62 -3.05
N LEU A 112 -6.42 -2.54 -3.80
CA LEU A 112 -7.78 -2.63 -3.31
C LEU A 112 -8.27 -4.05 -3.53
N MET A 113 -8.55 -4.74 -2.43
CA MET A 113 -8.89 -6.16 -2.42
C MET A 113 -10.18 -6.39 -1.63
N TYR A 114 -10.68 -7.62 -1.65
CA TYR A 114 -11.76 -8.04 -0.77
C TYR A 114 -11.56 -9.49 -0.30
N ARG A 115 -12.30 -9.84 0.75
CA ARG A 115 -12.51 -11.22 1.22
C ARG A 115 -13.99 -11.46 1.46
N LYS A 116 -14.38 -12.73 1.56
CA LYS A 116 -15.72 -13.14 1.98
C LYS A 116 -15.67 -13.74 3.38
N VAL A 117 -16.42 -13.17 4.30
CA VAL A 117 -16.57 -13.65 5.69
C VAL A 117 -18.04 -13.98 5.89
N GLU A 118 -18.36 -15.25 6.11
CA GLU A 118 -19.75 -15.72 6.30
C GLU A 118 -20.70 -15.26 5.17
N GLY A 119 -20.21 -15.26 3.93
CA GLY A 119 -20.96 -14.82 2.75
C GLY A 119 -20.98 -13.31 2.52
N LYS A 120 -20.52 -12.48 3.47
CA LYS A 120 -20.44 -11.02 3.34
C LYS A 120 -19.11 -10.59 2.73
N ILE A 121 -19.14 -9.56 1.89
CA ILE A 121 -17.95 -8.93 1.32
C ILE A 121 -17.35 -7.97 2.35
N VAL A 122 -16.02 -8.04 2.47
CA VAL A 122 -15.24 -7.13 3.31
C VAL A 122 -14.12 -6.57 2.44
N GLY A 123 -14.11 -5.24 2.27
CA GLY A 123 -13.04 -4.52 1.57
C GLY A 123 -11.74 -4.53 2.38
N VAL A 124 -10.62 -4.71 1.70
CA VAL A 124 -9.30 -4.82 2.32
C VAL A 124 -8.32 -3.92 1.58
N LEU A 125 -7.69 -2.99 2.31
CA LEU A 125 -6.56 -2.22 1.82
C LEU A 125 -5.29 -3.06 1.94
N ASN A 126 -4.62 -3.32 0.82
CA ASN A 126 -3.48 -4.23 0.73
C ASN A 126 -2.22 -3.49 0.24
N ASP A 127 -1.06 -4.13 0.42
CA ASP A 127 0.26 -3.68 -0.04
C ASP A 127 0.84 -2.46 0.69
N PHE A 128 1.50 -2.73 1.82
CA PHE A 128 2.08 -1.70 2.69
C PHE A 128 3.59 -1.48 2.43
N ASP A 129 4.13 -1.95 1.30
CA ASP A 129 5.55 -1.77 0.96
C ASP A 129 5.99 -0.31 0.87
N LEU A 130 5.09 0.56 0.39
CA LEU A 130 5.36 1.99 0.26
C LEU A 130 4.89 2.80 1.45
N ALA A 131 4.28 2.15 2.46
CA ALA A 131 3.75 2.81 3.62
C ALA A 131 4.86 3.34 4.53
N SER A 132 4.51 4.33 5.34
CA SER A 132 5.43 4.86 6.36
C SER A 132 4.68 5.50 7.53
N THR A 133 5.42 5.72 8.62
CA THR A 133 4.91 6.41 9.81
C THR A 133 5.49 7.81 9.97
N GLN A 134 6.16 8.31 8.92
CA GLN A 134 6.75 9.64 8.90
C GLN A 134 5.86 10.58 8.10
N GLU A 135 5.57 11.76 8.65
CA GLU A 135 4.75 12.76 7.98
C GLU A 135 5.37 13.30 6.68
N THR A 136 6.70 13.30 6.61
CA THR A 136 7.46 13.71 5.42
C THR A 136 8.05 12.49 4.76
N ALA A 137 7.64 12.21 3.53
CA ALA A 137 8.41 11.34 2.65
C ALA A 137 9.74 12.04 2.40
N THR A 138 10.86 11.34 2.61
CA THR A 138 12.12 11.89 2.10
C THR A 138 12.03 11.79 0.57
N GLY A 139 12.06 12.92 -0.11
CA GLY A 139 11.66 13.12 -1.51
C GLY A 139 12.37 12.29 -2.59
N THR A 140 13.19 11.32 -2.21
CA THR A 140 13.68 10.23 -3.07
C THR A 140 12.66 9.11 -3.26
N GLU A 141 11.62 9.06 -2.43
CA GLU A 141 10.52 8.10 -2.46
C GLU A 141 9.54 8.46 -3.60
N ARG A 142 9.87 8.11 -4.84
CA ARG A 142 8.91 8.06 -5.96
C ARG A 142 7.90 6.94 -5.71
N THR A 143 6.95 7.18 -4.83
CA THR A 143 5.95 6.17 -4.42
C THR A 143 4.61 6.45 -5.07
N GLY A 144 3.88 5.39 -5.41
CA GLY A 144 2.57 5.49 -6.01
C GLY A 144 2.52 4.96 -7.44
N THR A 145 1.38 4.41 -7.81
CA THR A 145 1.11 3.91 -9.15
C THR A 145 0.77 5.07 -10.09
N VAL A 146 1.69 5.43 -11.02
CA VAL A 146 1.64 6.68 -11.82
C VAL A 146 0.26 7.04 -12.39
N PRO A 147 -0.52 6.14 -13.02
CA PRO A 147 -1.87 6.46 -13.50
C PRO A 147 -2.89 6.89 -12.44
N PHE A 148 -2.68 6.52 -11.18
CA PHE A 148 -3.59 6.81 -10.06
C PHE A 148 -3.01 7.86 -9.11
N MET A 149 -1.80 8.36 -9.38
CA MET A 149 -1.17 9.38 -8.56
C MET A 149 -1.88 10.73 -8.75
N ALA A 150 -2.06 11.46 -7.64
CA ALA A 150 -2.63 12.80 -7.68
C ALA A 150 -1.88 13.74 -8.63
N LEU A 151 -2.61 14.59 -9.37
CA LEU A 151 -2.01 15.49 -10.36
C LEU A 151 -0.94 16.42 -9.76
N ALA A 152 -1.12 16.85 -8.51
CA ALA A 152 -0.14 17.67 -7.81
C ALA A 152 1.21 16.95 -7.62
N LEU A 153 1.19 15.63 -7.46
CA LEU A 153 2.38 14.80 -7.27
C LEU A 153 3.11 14.48 -8.58
N LEU A 154 2.47 14.72 -9.73
CA LEU A 154 3.07 14.57 -11.06
C LEU A 154 3.83 15.83 -11.53
N ARG A 155 3.76 16.94 -10.79
CA ARG A 155 4.45 18.19 -11.13
C ARG A 155 5.95 18.12 -10.80
N GLU A 156 6.78 18.88 -11.51
CA GLU A 156 8.23 18.88 -11.31
C GLU A 156 8.65 19.10 -9.85
N GLU A 157 8.00 20.02 -9.14
CA GLU A 157 8.30 20.31 -7.73
C GLU A 157 8.07 19.09 -6.84
N ALA A 158 6.98 18.35 -7.07
CA ALA A 158 6.70 17.12 -6.35
C ALA A 158 7.66 16.00 -6.73
N LEU A 159 8.02 15.88 -8.02
CA LEU A 159 9.00 14.91 -8.51
C LEU A 159 10.41 15.18 -7.96
N ARG A 160 10.72 16.43 -7.59
CA ARG A 160 11.94 16.82 -6.87
C ARG A 160 11.85 16.59 -5.36
N GLY A 161 10.70 16.13 -4.86
CA GLY A 161 10.51 15.85 -3.44
C GLY A 161 10.13 17.06 -2.60
N ASN A 162 9.77 18.18 -3.23
CA ASN A 162 9.49 19.44 -2.53
C ASN A 162 8.03 19.59 -2.12
N VAL A 163 7.16 18.66 -2.54
CA VAL A 163 5.74 18.65 -2.16
C VAL A 163 5.51 17.58 -1.11
N ARG A 164 4.95 18.00 0.02
CA ARG A 164 4.54 17.09 1.08
C ARG A 164 3.35 16.25 0.61
N HIS A 165 3.43 14.94 0.81
CA HIS A 165 2.29 14.05 0.58
C HIS A 165 1.21 14.29 1.64
N ALA A 166 0.03 14.74 1.22
CA ALA A 166 -1.11 15.01 2.09
C ALA A 166 -2.27 14.04 1.79
N TYR A 167 -3.22 13.92 2.73
CA TYR A 167 -4.35 13.00 2.61
C TYR A 167 -5.15 13.20 1.32
N GLN A 168 -5.29 14.46 0.89
CA GLN A 168 -5.99 14.82 -0.34
C GLN A 168 -5.42 14.14 -1.59
N HIS A 169 -4.11 13.83 -1.60
CA HIS A 169 -3.50 13.14 -2.73
C HIS A 169 -3.92 11.67 -2.80
N ASP A 170 -3.98 10.98 -1.65
CA ASP A 170 -4.51 9.62 -1.60
C ASP A 170 -6.03 9.61 -1.88
N ALA A 171 -6.77 10.61 -1.39
CA ALA A 171 -8.19 10.76 -1.67
C ALA A 171 -8.47 10.96 -3.17
N GLU A 172 -7.67 11.78 -3.87
CA GLU A 172 -7.73 11.91 -5.33
C GLU A 172 -7.46 10.57 -6.03
N SER A 173 -6.48 9.81 -5.52
CA SER A 173 -6.15 8.48 -6.04
C SER A 173 -7.34 7.50 -5.93
N PHE A 174 -8.08 7.52 -4.83
CA PHE A 174 -9.31 6.72 -4.68
C PHE A 174 -10.39 7.09 -5.72
N ILE A 175 -10.51 8.37 -6.08
CA ILE A 175 -11.43 8.84 -7.14
C ILE A 175 -10.97 8.30 -8.50
N TRP A 176 -9.66 8.38 -8.80
CA TRP A 176 -9.11 7.82 -10.04
C TRP A 176 -9.35 6.31 -10.15
N VAL A 177 -9.20 5.56 -9.05
CA VAL A 177 -9.52 4.13 -9.06
C VAL A 177 -11.01 3.88 -9.28
N LEU A 178 -11.89 4.63 -8.60
CA LEU A 178 -13.33 4.47 -8.75
C LEU A 178 -13.77 4.69 -10.21
N ILE A 179 -13.28 5.76 -10.84
CA ILE A 179 -13.55 6.06 -12.26
C ILE A 179 -13.00 4.96 -13.15
N TRP A 180 -11.73 4.58 -12.96
CA TRP A 180 -11.07 3.58 -13.78
C TRP A 180 -11.80 2.25 -13.75
N ILE A 181 -12.14 1.72 -12.56
CA ILE A 181 -12.82 0.44 -12.45
C ILE A 181 -14.20 0.50 -13.10
N SER A 182 -14.96 1.57 -12.83
CA SER A 182 -16.32 1.75 -13.37
C SER A 182 -16.36 1.87 -14.89
N LEU A 183 -15.29 2.34 -15.53
CA LEU A 183 -15.21 2.48 -16.99
C LEU A 183 -14.53 1.29 -17.67
N ARG A 184 -13.66 0.57 -16.95
CA ARG A 184 -12.83 -0.50 -17.53
C ARG A 184 -13.46 -1.88 -17.43
N TYR A 185 -14.20 -2.14 -16.36
CA TYR A 185 -14.74 -3.46 -16.06
C TYR A 185 -16.26 -3.45 -16.16
N ASP A 186 -16.81 -4.49 -16.77
CA ASP A 186 -18.25 -4.72 -16.87
C ASP A 186 -18.58 -6.05 -16.18
N ASP A 187 -19.44 -6.02 -15.17
CA ASP A 187 -19.75 -7.18 -14.31
C ASP A 187 -18.51 -7.93 -13.76
N GLY A 188 -17.45 -7.18 -13.41
CA GLY A 188 -16.22 -7.73 -12.86
C GLY A 188 -15.35 -8.49 -13.87
N LYS A 189 -15.51 -8.18 -15.17
CA LYS A 189 -14.74 -8.72 -16.30
C LYS A 189 -14.06 -7.62 -17.10
#